data_AF-A0AAV6TUS9-F1
#
_entry.id   AF-A0AAV6TUS9-F1
#
_cell.length_a   1.000
_cell.length_b   1.000
_cell.length_c   1.000
_cell.angle_alpha   90.00
_cell.angle_beta   90.00
_cell.angle_gamma   90.00
#
_symmetry.space_group_name_H-M   'P 1'
#
loop_
_entity.id
_entity.type
_entity.pdbx_description
1 polymer ?
#
loop_
_entity_poly.entity_id
_entity_poly.type
_entity_poly.pdbx_seq_one_letter_code
_entity_poly.pdbx_strand_id
1 'polypeptide(L)'
;MLERLLKIKVPLAVALANISNPPEALLPSEWETIKECVPLLKPMEDMTTELSGELYPTLSMVIPMLRGLQYTISSKEPGTLDGMMLKTALLNSITKRFLDLEKSAIPQKACFLDPRFKKAGFGLEANAKQAENQVLSELQSLLSKKKTSTAPIPRITASKSSIWDILDAKIELCKGTETTSSSSMILLRQYKELLHLSRQQNPMEFWSLLSTLPELAQLARKYLCIPATSVPSERQFSKAGLITNDRRNRLKPKNLDMLLFLNSCL
;
A
#
# COMPACT_ATOMS: atom_id res chain seq x y z
N MET A 1 -15.95 10.55 -17.85
CA MET A 1 -16.84 11.50 -18.58
C MET A 1 -16.11 12.23 -19.70
N LEU A 2 -15.09 13.04 -19.42
CA LEU A 2 -14.38 13.83 -20.44
C LEU A 2 -13.78 12.99 -21.58
N GLU A 3 -13.16 11.85 -21.27
CA GLU A 3 -12.67 10.92 -22.28
C GLU A 3 -13.80 10.38 -23.18
N ARG A 4 -14.97 10.09 -22.60
CA ARG A 4 -16.15 9.67 -23.36
C ARG A 4 -16.67 10.80 -24.24
N LEU A 5 -16.68 12.03 -23.73
CA LEU A 5 -17.10 13.24 -24.47
C LEU A 5 -16.23 13.44 -25.72
N LEU A 6 -14.91 13.25 -25.62
CA LEU A 6 -14.00 13.27 -26.76
C LEU A 6 -14.32 12.16 -27.77
N LYS A 7 -14.58 10.92 -27.30
CA LYS A 7 -14.93 9.77 -28.16
C LYS A 7 -16.24 9.97 -28.92
N ILE A 8 -17.19 10.72 -28.36
CA ILE A 8 -18.50 10.96 -28.99
C ILE A 8 -18.61 12.32 -29.67
N LYS A 9 -17.51 13.08 -29.84
CA LYS A 9 -17.53 14.43 -30.41
C LYS A 9 -18.34 14.51 -31.72
N VAL A 10 -18.10 13.57 -32.65
CA VAL A 10 -18.79 13.53 -33.96
C VAL A 10 -20.28 13.15 -33.81
N PRO A 11 -20.63 12.01 -33.17
CA PRO A 11 -22.05 11.69 -32.90
C PRO A 11 -22.81 12.80 -32.17
N LEU A 12 -22.17 13.47 -31.21
CA LEU A 12 -22.77 14.56 -30.43
C LEU A 12 -23.07 15.76 -31.33
N ALA A 13 -22.14 16.16 -32.19
CA ALA A 13 -22.35 17.26 -33.13
C ALA A 13 -23.52 16.97 -34.10
N VAL A 14 -23.60 15.73 -34.62
CA VAL A 14 -24.71 15.30 -35.48
C VAL A 14 -26.05 15.31 -34.72
N ALA A 15 -26.07 14.82 -33.48
CA ALA A 15 -27.27 14.83 -32.66
C ALA A 15 -27.75 16.27 -32.38
N LEU A 16 -26.85 17.17 -32.00
CA LEU A 16 -27.17 18.58 -31.74
C LEU A 16 -27.75 19.30 -32.97
N ALA A 17 -27.29 18.95 -34.17
CA ALA A 17 -27.81 19.51 -35.42
C ALA A 17 -29.26 19.08 -35.74
N ASN A 18 -29.76 17.99 -35.13
CA ASN A 18 -31.08 17.40 -35.43
C ASN A 18 -32.15 17.70 -34.37
N ILE A 19 -31.85 18.50 -33.34
CA ILE A 19 -32.78 18.82 -32.25
C ILE A 19 -33.38 20.21 -32.47
N SER A 20 -34.69 20.38 -32.21
CA SER A 20 -35.40 21.65 -32.46
C SER A 20 -34.93 22.83 -31.61
N ASN A 21 -34.34 22.56 -30.44
CA ASN A 21 -33.77 23.57 -29.54
C ASN A 21 -32.50 23.00 -28.86
N PRO A 22 -31.35 22.97 -29.56
CA PRO A 22 -30.14 22.38 -29.02
C PRO A 22 -29.50 23.28 -27.96
N PRO A 23 -28.83 22.72 -26.93
CA PRO A 23 -27.97 23.48 -26.05
C PRO A 23 -26.77 24.07 -26.82
N GLU A 24 -26.13 25.08 -26.24
CA GLU A 24 -24.95 25.71 -26.82
C GLU A 24 -23.82 24.68 -27.03
N ALA A 25 -23.27 24.66 -28.25
CA ALA A 25 -22.22 23.73 -28.63
C ALA A 25 -20.86 24.20 -28.10
N LEU A 26 -20.02 23.24 -27.72
CA LEU A 26 -18.67 23.55 -27.27
C LEU A 26 -17.82 24.17 -28.39
N LEU A 27 -17.14 25.26 -28.05
CA LEU A 27 -16.20 25.98 -28.91
C LEU A 27 -14.96 25.11 -29.20
N PRO A 28 -14.25 25.35 -30.32
CA PRO A 28 -13.01 24.64 -30.63
C PRO A 28 -11.96 24.72 -29.52
N SER A 29 -11.84 25.88 -28.86
CA SER A 29 -10.95 26.08 -27.72
C SER A 29 -11.31 25.20 -26.53
N GLU A 30 -12.60 25.05 -26.22
CA GLU A 30 -13.07 24.21 -25.12
C GLU A 30 -12.80 22.72 -25.39
N TRP A 31 -12.93 22.29 -26.65
CA TRP A 31 -12.55 20.94 -27.05
C TRP A 31 -11.05 20.66 -26.84
N GLU A 32 -10.18 21.62 -27.15
CA GLU A 32 -8.74 21.48 -26.88
C GLU A 32 -8.45 21.50 -25.36
N THR A 33 -9.11 22.37 -24.58
CA THR A 33 -9.01 22.34 -23.11
C THR A 33 -9.40 20.95 -22.56
N ILE A 34 -10.53 20.38 -22.99
CA ILE A 34 -10.97 19.05 -22.54
C ILE A 34 -9.93 17.98 -22.89
N LYS A 35 -9.36 18.05 -24.10
CA LYS A 35 -8.32 17.13 -24.57
C LYS A 35 -7.05 17.20 -23.75
N GLU A 36 -6.66 18.36 -23.24
CA GLU A 36 -5.54 18.54 -22.31
C GLU A 36 -5.86 18.12 -20.87
N CYS A 37 -7.10 18.32 -20.41
CA CYS A 37 -7.55 17.93 -19.07
C CYS A 37 -7.51 16.40 -18.87
N VAL A 38 -7.87 15.62 -19.88
CA VAL A 38 -7.91 14.14 -19.78
C VAL A 38 -6.56 13.54 -19.34
N PRO A 39 -5.42 13.79 -20.00
CA PRO A 39 -4.16 13.27 -19.55
C PRO A 39 -3.76 13.84 -18.18
N LEU A 40 -4.08 15.09 -17.83
CA LEU A 40 -3.78 15.62 -16.49
C LEU A 40 -4.52 14.85 -15.36
N LEU A 41 -5.75 14.43 -15.61
CA LEU A 41 -6.59 13.71 -14.65
C LEU A 41 -6.32 12.20 -14.64
N LYS A 42 -5.85 11.62 -15.75
CA LYS A 42 -5.65 10.17 -15.90
C LYS A 42 -4.79 9.52 -14.79
N PRO A 43 -3.65 10.12 -14.36
CA PRO A 43 -2.86 9.58 -13.25
C PRO A 43 -3.62 9.44 -11.93
N MET A 44 -4.62 10.29 -11.67
CA MET A 44 -5.47 10.20 -10.48
C MET A 44 -6.36 8.96 -10.53
N GLU A 45 -6.93 8.68 -11.70
CA GLU A 45 -7.75 7.49 -11.95
C GLU A 45 -6.91 6.22 -11.80
N ASP A 46 -5.72 6.19 -12.39
CA ASP A 46 -4.83 5.04 -12.32
C ASP A 46 -4.42 4.75 -10.86
N MET A 47 -4.04 5.78 -10.10
CA MET A 47 -3.74 5.64 -8.67
C MET A 47 -4.94 5.18 -7.86
N THR A 48 -6.12 5.74 -8.11
CA THR A 48 -7.34 5.37 -7.38
C THR A 48 -7.72 3.93 -7.67
N THR A 49 -7.63 3.49 -8.93
CA THR A 49 -7.94 2.12 -9.35
C THR A 49 -7.01 1.13 -8.67
N GLU A 50 -5.70 1.39 -8.70
CA GLU A 50 -4.71 0.51 -8.10
C GLU A 50 -4.86 0.43 -6.57
N LEU A 51 -5.03 1.55 -5.88
CA LEU A 51 -5.18 1.60 -4.42
C LEU A 51 -6.55 1.11 -3.90
N SER A 52 -7.51 0.96 -4.81
CA SER A 52 -8.80 0.34 -4.50
C SER A 52 -8.75 -1.19 -4.62
N GLY A 53 -7.61 -1.79 -4.96
CA GLY A 53 -7.45 -3.24 -5.00
C GLY A 53 -7.66 -3.91 -3.63
N GLU A 54 -7.91 -5.22 -3.66
CA GLU A 54 -8.10 -6.04 -2.45
C GLU A 54 -7.31 -7.35 -2.45
N LEU A 55 -6.80 -7.78 -3.61
CA LEU A 55 -6.06 -9.04 -3.78
C LEU A 55 -4.54 -8.89 -3.66
N TYR A 56 -4.07 -7.68 -3.39
CA TYR A 56 -2.65 -7.36 -3.24
C TYR A 56 -2.46 -6.25 -2.20
N PRO A 57 -1.28 -6.14 -1.57
CA PRO A 57 -1.00 -5.06 -0.63
C PRO A 57 -1.11 -3.68 -1.26
N THR A 58 -2.03 -2.87 -0.76
CA THR A 58 -2.27 -1.51 -1.25
C THR A 58 -1.60 -0.43 -0.39
N LEU A 59 -1.54 -0.59 0.93
CA LEU A 59 -1.03 0.47 1.81
C LEU A 59 0.43 0.81 1.54
N SER A 60 1.27 -0.20 1.26
CA SER A 60 2.68 0.01 0.93
C SER A 60 2.89 0.79 -0.38
N MET A 61 1.89 0.83 -1.25
CA MET A 61 1.97 1.53 -2.54
C MET A 61 1.62 3.00 -2.42
N VAL A 62 0.98 3.45 -1.34
CA VAL A 62 0.45 4.82 -1.24
C VAL A 62 1.56 5.86 -1.39
N ILE A 63 2.70 5.68 -0.70
CA ILE A 63 3.83 6.63 -0.77
C ILE A 63 4.45 6.66 -2.18
N PRO A 64 4.91 5.54 -2.78
CA PRO A 64 5.52 5.57 -4.11
C PRO A 64 4.54 6.04 -5.19
N MET A 65 3.25 5.67 -5.10
CA MET A 65 2.25 6.13 -6.06
C MET A 65 1.97 7.63 -5.94
N LEU A 66 1.92 8.18 -4.72
CA LEU A 66 1.76 9.62 -4.52
C LEU A 66 2.94 10.40 -5.14
N ARG A 67 4.17 9.88 -5.02
CA ARG A 67 5.35 10.49 -5.66
C ARG A 67 5.34 10.35 -7.17
N GLY A 68 5.05 9.16 -7.68
CA GLY A 68 4.89 8.92 -9.11
C GLY A 68 3.82 9.81 -9.73
N LEU A 69 2.72 10.02 -9.01
CA LEU A 69 1.62 10.91 -9.39
C LEU A 69 2.06 12.37 -9.48
N GLN A 70 2.71 12.90 -8.42
CA GLN A 70 3.24 14.26 -8.41
C GLN A 70 4.20 14.49 -9.57
N TYR A 71 5.12 13.54 -9.81
CA TYR A 71 6.06 13.58 -10.92
C TYR A 71 5.34 13.58 -12.27
N THR A 72 4.40 12.66 -12.46
CA THR A 72 3.66 12.48 -13.73
C THR A 72 2.79 13.69 -14.08
N ILE A 73 2.20 14.37 -13.11
CA ILE A 73 1.45 15.60 -13.35
C ILE A 73 2.40 16.77 -13.62
N SER A 74 3.49 16.86 -12.85
CA SER A 74 4.48 17.94 -13.00
C SER A 74 5.19 17.94 -14.34
N SER A 75 5.41 16.78 -14.95
CA SER A 75 6.07 16.64 -16.25
C SER A 75 5.19 16.94 -17.47
N LYS A 76 3.89 17.19 -17.28
CA LYS A 76 2.97 17.52 -18.38
C LYS A 76 2.97 19.00 -18.67
N GLU A 77 3.11 19.38 -19.92
CA GLU A 77 3.11 20.77 -20.36
C GLU A 77 1.82 21.07 -21.17
N PRO A 78 0.72 21.47 -20.51
CA PRO A 78 -0.50 21.88 -21.21
C PRO A 78 -0.28 23.21 -21.95
N GLY A 79 -0.86 23.35 -23.14
CA GLY A 79 -0.76 24.56 -23.96
C GLY A 79 -1.86 25.58 -23.66
N THR A 80 -2.98 25.16 -23.09
CA THR A 80 -4.09 26.06 -22.73
C THR A 80 -3.91 26.66 -21.34
N LEU A 81 -4.43 27.88 -21.15
CA LEU A 81 -4.44 28.55 -19.83
C LEU A 81 -5.19 27.70 -18.79
N ASP A 82 -6.34 27.14 -19.16
CA ASP A 82 -7.14 26.27 -18.29
C ASP A 82 -6.39 24.99 -17.90
N GLY A 83 -5.67 24.38 -18.85
CA GLY A 83 -4.83 23.22 -18.59
C GLY A 83 -3.70 23.54 -17.59
N MET A 84 -3.04 24.70 -17.74
CA MET A 84 -2.02 25.16 -16.78
C MET A 84 -2.61 25.43 -15.39
N MET A 85 -3.79 26.05 -15.33
CA MET A 85 -4.51 26.28 -14.07
C MET A 85 -4.91 24.96 -13.41
N LEU A 86 -5.42 24.00 -14.17
CA LEU A 86 -5.78 22.67 -13.67
C LEU A 86 -4.55 21.92 -13.15
N LYS A 87 -3.44 21.89 -13.89
CA LYS A 87 -2.16 21.30 -13.45
C LYS A 87 -1.76 21.86 -12.08
N THR A 88 -1.78 23.18 -11.95
CA THR A 88 -1.41 23.89 -10.72
C THR A 88 -2.37 23.55 -9.57
N ALA A 89 -3.67 23.59 -9.83
CA ALA A 89 -4.70 23.26 -8.83
C ALA A 89 -4.61 21.81 -8.34
N LEU A 90 -4.32 20.86 -9.24
CA LEU A 90 -4.11 19.45 -8.90
C LEU A 90 -2.90 19.27 -8.00
N LEU A 91 -1.73 19.80 -8.38
CA LEU A 91 -0.50 19.69 -7.58
C LEU A 91 -0.66 20.31 -6.18
N ASN A 92 -1.32 21.48 -6.10
CA ASN A 92 -1.62 22.13 -4.84
C ASN A 92 -2.58 21.30 -3.98
N SER A 93 -3.62 20.72 -4.58
CA SER A 93 -4.59 19.89 -3.88
C SER A 93 -3.97 18.59 -3.36
N ILE A 94 -3.14 17.93 -4.18
CA ILE A 94 -2.41 16.71 -3.80
C ILE A 94 -1.48 17.01 -2.64
N THR A 95 -0.69 18.09 -2.74
CA THR A 95 0.22 18.49 -1.68
C THR A 95 -0.56 18.80 -0.41
N LYS A 96 -1.57 19.65 -0.46
CA LYS A 96 -2.38 20.03 0.71
C LYS A 96 -3.02 18.82 1.41
N ARG A 97 -3.52 17.84 0.65
CA ARG A 97 -4.26 16.69 1.22
C ARG A 97 -3.34 15.56 1.69
N PHE A 98 -2.19 15.37 1.06
CA PHE A 98 -1.37 14.17 1.26
C PHE A 98 0.05 14.46 1.76
N LEU A 99 0.41 15.72 2.04
CA LEU A 99 1.75 16.11 2.52
C LEU A 99 2.23 15.28 3.71
N ASP A 100 1.33 15.03 4.66
CA ASP A 100 1.67 14.35 5.92
C ASP A 100 1.52 12.83 5.84
N LEU A 101 1.03 12.31 4.72
CA LEU A 101 0.83 10.86 4.57
C LEU A 101 2.17 10.12 4.57
N GLU A 102 3.21 10.71 3.95
CA GLU A 102 4.58 10.17 4.02
C GLU A 102 5.20 10.29 5.41
N LYS A 103 4.66 11.12 6.32
CA LYS A 103 5.10 11.24 7.71
C LYS A 103 4.38 10.27 8.66
N SER A 104 3.28 9.66 8.20
CA SER A 104 2.48 8.76 9.02
C SER A 104 3.19 7.42 9.21
N ALA A 105 3.31 6.98 10.47
CA ALA A 105 4.10 5.81 10.83
C ALA A 105 3.62 4.51 10.17
N ILE A 106 2.30 4.35 9.96
CA ILE A 106 1.73 3.12 9.40
C ILE A 106 2.06 2.97 7.90
N PRO A 107 1.74 3.93 7.02
CA PRO A 107 2.19 3.92 5.62
C PRO A 107 3.71 3.82 5.47
N GLN A 108 4.49 4.52 6.31
CA GLN A 108 5.95 4.47 6.31
C GLN A 108 6.46 3.04 6.50
N LYS A 109 5.99 2.35 7.55
CA LYS A 109 6.39 0.97 7.83
C LYS A 109 5.94 0.02 6.72
N ALA A 110 4.72 0.17 6.21
CA ALA A 110 4.22 -0.64 5.10
C ALA A 110 5.09 -0.49 3.84
N CYS A 111 5.41 0.75 3.43
CA CYS A 111 6.25 1.02 2.28
C CYS A 111 7.67 0.48 2.45
N PHE A 112 8.28 0.68 3.62
CA PHE A 112 9.64 0.21 3.88
C PHE A 112 9.74 -1.32 3.90
N LEU A 113 8.74 -2.01 4.46
CA LEU A 113 8.66 -3.47 4.52
C LEU A 113 8.21 -4.11 3.19
N ASP A 114 7.86 -3.32 2.19
CA ASP A 114 7.60 -3.83 0.85
C ASP A 114 8.92 -4.01 0.09
N PRO A 115 9.32 -5.25 -0.26
CA PRO A 115 10.59 -5.54 -0.92
C PRO A 115 10.69 -4.93 -2.32
N ARG A 116 9.57 -4.50 -2.92
CA ARG A 116 9.56 -3.78 -4.19
C ARG A 116 10.11 -2.37 -4.03
N PHE A 117 9.84 -1.71 -2.91
CA PHE A 117 10.08 -0.28 -2.74
C PHE A 117 11.20 0.02 -1.74
N LYS A 118 11.18 -0.58 -0.54
CA LYS A 118 12.10 -0.26 0.56
C LYS A 118 12.24 1.26 0.74
N LYS A 119 13.47 1.78 0.83
CA LYS A 119 13.74 3.22 0.86
C LYS A 119 13.47 3.94 -0.46
N ALA A 120 13.58 3.24 -1.59
CA ALA A 120 13.40 3.85 -2.92
C ALA A 120 11.95 4.31 -3.17
N GLY A 121 10.98 3.83 -2.39
CA GLY A 121 9.59 4.28 -2.49
C GLY A 121 9.32 5.68 -1.93
N PHE A 122 10.25 6.24 -1.15
CA PHE A 122 10.07 7.52 -0.47
C PHE A 122 10.55 8.69 -1.31
N GLY A 123 9.87 9.83 -1.21
CA GLY A 123 10.32 11.07 -1.84
C GLY A 123 11.40 11.80 -1.04
N LEU A 124 11.39 11.65 0.29
CA LEU A 124 12.38 12.27 1.19
C LEU A 124 13.17 11.21 1.94
N GLU A 125 14.51 11.27 1.85
CA GLU A 125 15.39 10.33 2.56
C GLU A 125 15.21 10.39 4.08
N ALA A 126 14.86 11.57 4.63
CA ALA A 126 14.54 11.72 6.05
C ALA A 126 13.36 10.84 6.48
N ASN A 127 12.31 10.75 5.66
CA ASN A 127 11.14 9.90 5.93
C ASN A 127 11.48 8.42 5.76
N ALA A 128 12.29 8.08 4.75
CA ALA A 128 12.80 6.73 4.56
C ALA A 128 13.62 6.25 5.77
N LYS A 129 14.46 7.13 6.33
CA LYS A 129 15.24 6.88 7.53
C LYS A 129 14.36 6.76 8.77
N GLN A 130 13.34 7.60 8.89
CA GLN A 130 12.35 7.50 9.98
C GLN A 130 11.63 6.16 9.95
N ALA A 131 11.17 5.71 8.77
CA ALA A 131 10.53 4.41 8.59
C ALA A 131 11.47 3.25 9.01
N GLU A 132 12.72 3.30 8.56
CA GLU A 132 13.76 2.33 8.95
C GLU A 132 13.92 2.26 10.47
N ASN A 133 14.03 3.41 11.15
CA ASN A 133 14.19 3.48 12.59
C ASN A 133 12.96 2.96 13.35
N GLN A 134 11.75 3.24 12.85
CA GLN A 134 10.51 2.73 13.44
C GLN A 134 10.42 1.20 13.33
N VAL A 135 10.76 0.65 12.16
CA VAL A 135 10.82 -0.82 11.96
C VAL A 135 11.87 -1.44 12.86
N LEU A 136 13.05 -0.83 12.97
CA LEU A 136 14.13 -1.30 13.85
C LEU A 136 13.68 -1.37 15.31
N SER A 137 13.07 -0.30 15.83
CA SER A 137 12.57 -0.24 17.20
C SER A 137 11.49 -1.29 17.46
N GLU A 138 10.55 -1.47 16.52
CA GLU A 138 9.51 -2.48 16.66
C GLU A 138 10.10 -3.90 16.62
N LEU A 139 11.08 -4.15 15.75
CA LEU A 139 11.80 -5.42 15.65
C LEU A 139 12.56 -5.74 16.95
N GLN A 140 13.24 -4.76 17.56
CA GLN A 140 13.88 -4.91 18.87
C GLN A 140 12.87 -5.31 19.95
N SER A 141 11.71 -4.67 19.98
CA SER A 141 10.66 -4.98 20.94
C SER A 141 10.12 -6.42 20.77
N LEU A 142 10.00 -6.90 19.52
CA LEU A 142 9.56 -8.25 19.22
C LEU A 142 10.57 -9.30 19.68
N LEU A 143 11.86 -9.07 19.39
CA LEU A 143 12.94 -9.99 19.79
C LEU A 143 13.08 -10.07 21.32
N SER A 144 12.96 -8.94 22.02
CA SER A 144 12.99 -8.92 23.49
C SER A 144 11.83 -9.71 24.11
N LYS A 145 10.62 -9.62 23.55
CA LYS A 145 9.45 -10.40 24.01
C LYS A 145 9.61 -11.91 23.78
N LYS A 146 10.29 -12.33 22.71
CA LYS A 146 10.57 -13.75 22.47
C LYS A 146 11.54 -14.33 23.50
N LYS A 147 12.61 -13.59 23.86
CA LYS A 147 13.62 -14.04 24.83
C LYS A 147 13.03 -14.35 26.22
N THR A 148 12.04 -13.57 26.69
CA THR A 148 11.37 -13.80 27.99
C THR A 148 10.43 -15.00 28.00
N SER A 149 9.98 -15.49 26.84
CA SER A 149 9.06 -16.64 26.74
C SER A 149 9.75 -18.00 26.68
N THR A 150 11.08 -18.06 26.49
CA THR A 150 11.84 -19.29 26.24
C THR A 150 12.79 -19.70 27.36
N ALA A 151 12.67 -19.16 28.58
CA ALA A 151 13.53 -19.57 29.69
C ALA A 151 13.35 -21.08 29.98
N PRO A 152 14.37 -21.93 29.73
CA PRO A 152 14.29 -23.34 30.09
C PRO A 152 14.55 -23.44 31.59
N ILE A 153 13.65 -24.09 32.31
CA ILE A 153 13.94 -24.58 33.67
C ILE A 153 15.05 -25.63 33.50
N PRO A 154 16.24 -25.46 34.11
CA PRO A 154 17.31 -26.44 33.95
C PRO A 154 16.91 -27.73 34.67
N ARG A 155 16.47 -28.75 33.92
CA ARG A 155 16.43 -30.13 34.41
C ARG A 155 17.85 -30.69 34.33
N ILE A 156 18.57 -30.59 35.44
CA ILE A 156 19.82 -31.32 35.63
C ILE A 156 19.46 -32.80 35.73
N THR A 157 19.64 -33.54 34.63
CA THR A 157 19.69 -35.00 34.68
C THR A 157 21.15 -35.40 34.68
N ALA A 158 21.58 -36.05 35.75
CA ALA A 158 22.94 -36.54 35.90
C ALA A 158 23.18 -37.69 34.91
N SER A 159 24.23 -37.62 34.08
CA SER A 159 25.02 -38.78 33.64
C SER A 159 26.03 -38.46 32.51
N LYS A 160 27.29 -38.89 32.75
CA LYS A 160 28.44 -39.12 31.85
C LYS A 160 29.13 -37.87 31.25
N SER A 161 30.39 -37.68 31.65
CA SER A 161 31.30 -36.68 31.09
C SER A 161 31.55 -36.94 29.61
N SER A 162 30.98 -36.10 28.76
CA SER A 162 31.19 -36.11 27.32
C SER A 162 32.44 -35.31 26.99
N ILE A 163 33.21 -35.74 25.97
CA ILE A 163 34.30 -34.90 25.42
C ILE A 163 33.78 -33.57 24.87
N TRP A 164 32.46 -33.46 24.63
CA TRP A 164 31.78 -32.26 24.17
C TRP A 164 31.47 -31.27 25.30
N ASP A 165 31.50 -31.66 26.58
CA ASP A 165 31.06 -30.80 27.69
C ASP A 165 31.81 -29.46 27.76
N ILE A 166 33.12 -29.47 27.50
CA ILE A 166 33.95 -28.26 27.48
C ILE A 166 33.61 -27.38 26.26
N LEU A 167 33.32 -28.01 25.11
CA LEU A 167 32.94 -27.28 23.90
C LEU A 167 31.54 -26.68 24.07
N ASP A 168 30.58 -27.44 24.59
CA ASP A 168 29.22 -27.00 24.85
C ASP A 168 29.21 -25.86 25.87
N ALA A 169 30.00 -25.95 26.95
CA ALA A 169 30.18 -24.85 27.90
C ALA A 169 30.78 -23.60 27.26
N LYS A 170 31.77 -23.74 26.36
CA LYS A 170 32.34 -22.61 25.60
C LYS A 170 31.32 -22.01 24.63
N ILE A 171 30.55 -22.84 23.95
CA ILE A 171 29.49 -22.42 23.02
C ILE A 171 28.39 -21.66 23.78
N GLU A 172 27.96 -22.16 24.94
CA GLU A 172 26.99 -21.47 25.82
C GLU A 172 27.53 -20.11 26.31
N LEU A 173 28.82 -20.03 26.63
CA LEU A 173 29.46 -18.75 26.97
C LEU A 173 29.47 -17.76 25.79
N CYS A 174 29.64 -18.26 24.55
CA CYS A 174 29.58 -17.44 23.33
C CYS A 174 28.16 -16.96 23.00
N LYS A 175 27.13 -17.79 23.23
CA LYS A 175 25.71 -17.44 23.00
C LYS A 175 25.24 -16.26 23.87
N GLY A 176 25.89 -16.01 25.01
CA GLY A 176 25.56 -14.90 25.92
C GLY A 176 25.92 -13.49 25.43
N THR A 177 26.63 -13.35 24.29
CA THR A 177 27.18 -12.05 23.85
C THR A 177 26.31 -11.27 22.85
N GLU A 178 25.27 -11.89 22.27
CA GLU A 178 24.39 -11.20 21.32
C GLU A 178 23.27 -10.40 22.01
N THR A 179 23.48 -9.08 22.09
CA THR A 179 22.41 -8.17 22.52
C THR A 179 21.28 -8.14 21.49
N THR A 180 20.03 -7.99 21.96
CA THR A 180 18.85 -7.87 21.09
C THR A 180 18.97 -6.70 20.09
N SER A 181 19.68 -5.64 20.48
CA SER A 181 19.97 -4.51 19.60
C SER A 181 20.83 -4.93 18.41
N SER A 182 21.94 -5.62 18.65
CA SER A 182 22.84 -6.13 17.60
C SER A 182 22.12 -7.06 16.62
N SER A 183 21.33 -8.03 17.13
CA SER A 183 20.59 -8.96 16.27
C SER A 183 19.55 -8.24 15.40
N SER A 184 18.80 -7.27 15.95
CA SER A 184 17.82 -6.49 15.17
C SER A 184 18.45 -5.69 14.02
N MET A 185 19.63 -5.12 14.25
CA MET A 185 20.36 -4.35 13.23
C MET A 185 20.87 -5.26 12.11
N ILE A 186 21.36 -6.46 12.45
CA ILE A 186 21.82 -7.45 11.47
C ILE A 186 20.67 -7.90 10.56
N LEU A 187 19.52 -8.27 11.13
CA LEU A 187 18.34 -8.69 10.35
C LEU A 187 17.85 -7.59 9.41
N LEU A 188 17.77 -6.35 9.91
CA LEU A 188 17.34 -5.21 9.09
C LEU A 188 18.34 -4.90 7.98
N ARG A 189 19.64 -5.01 8.26
CA ARG A 189 20.70 -4.86 7.25
C ARG A 189 20.59 -5.92 6.16
N GLN A 190 20.42 -7.18 6.53
CA GLN A 190 20.25 -8.28 5.59
C GLN A 190 19.06 -8.03 4.65
N TYR A 191 17.91 -7.60 5.18
CA TYR A 191 16.75 -7.23 4.36
C TYR A 191 17.05 -6.11 3.36
N LYS A 192 17.77 -5.08 3.78
CA LYS A 192 18.13 -3.94 2.91
C LYS A 192 19.07 -4.35 1.79
N GLU A 193 19.96 -5.30 2.03
CA GLU A 193 20.94 -5.80 1.05
C GLU A 193 20.31 -6.76 0.02
N LEU A 194 19.12 -7.31 0.28
CA LEU A 194 18.38 -8.09 -0.72
C LEU A 194 18.06 -7.21 -1.95
N LEU A 195 18.00 -7.83 -3.12
CA LEU A 195 17.54 -7.14 -4.32
C LEU A 195 16.08 -6.68 -4.19
N HIS A 196 15.71 -5.68 -4.97
CA HIS A 196 14.33 -5.25 -5.09
C HIS A 196 13.50 -6.33 -5.78
N LEU A 197 12.31 -6.59 -5.22
CA LEU A 197 11.33 -7.45 -5.87
C LEU A 197 10.73 -6.71 -7.08
N SER A 198 10.41 -7.44 -8.15
CA SER A 198 9.73 -6.84 -9.31
C SER A 198 8.37 -6.26 -8.92
N ARG A 199 7.97 -5.13 -9.54
CA ARG A 199 6.71 -4.45 -9.24
C ARG A 199 5.49 -5.38 -9.39
N GLN A 200 5.55 -6.27 -10.38
CA GLN A 200 4.47 -7.19 -10.74
C GLN A 200 4.35 -8.41 -9.81
N GLN A 201 5.33 -8.65 -8.93
CA GLN A 201 5.31 -9.78 -8.00
C GLN A 201 4.60 -9.41 -6.69
N ASN A 202 4.05 -10.43 -6.04
CA ASN A 202 3.34 -10.25 -4.78
C ASN A 202 4.33 -10.19 -3.59
N PRO A 203 4.40 -9.08 -2.84
CA PRO A 203 5.32 -8.97 -1.71
C PRO A 203 4.93 -9.90 -0.54
N MET A 204 3.65 -10.28 -0.39
CA MET A 204 3.24 -11.24 0.65
C MET A 204 3.78 -12.65 0.35
N GLU A 205 3.80 -13.06 -0.92
CA GLU A 205 4.40 -14.32 -1.33
C GLU A 205 5.90 -14.33 -1.07
N PHE A 206 6.60 -13.23 -1.39
CA PHE A 206 8.01 -13.06 -1.04
C PHE A 206 8.28 -13.29 0.45
N TRP A 207 7.50 -12.65 1.32
CA TRP A 207 7.63 -12.81 2.78
C TRP A 207 7.23 -14.20 3.28
N SER A 208 6.40 -14.93 2.55
CA SER A 208 6.03 -16.31 2.88
C SER A 208 7.13 -17.32 2.53
N LEU A 209 7.86 -17.07 1.43
CA LEU A 209 8.95 -17.92 0.96
C LEU A 209 10.25 -17.64 1.70
N LEU A 210 10.46 -16.41 2.17
CA LEU A 210 11.67 -16.01 2.88
C LEU A 210 11.64 -16.46 4.35
N SER A 211 12.10 -17.69 4.59
CA SER A 211 12.18 -18.29 5.94
C SER A 211 13.30 -17.73 6.81
N THR A 212 14.29 -17.05 6.22
CA THR A 212 15.50 -16.57 6.92
C THR A 212 15.28 -15.32 7.78
N LEU A 213 14.19 -14.57 7.55
CA LEU A 213 13.88 -13.32 8.28
C LEU A 213 12.46 -13.36 8.89
N PRO A 214 12.16 -14.32 9.80
CA PRO A 214 10.79 -14.58 10.25
C PRO A 214 10.19 -13.43 11.07
N GLU A 215 10.98 -12.68 11.84
CA GLU A 215 10.51 -11.51 12.59
C GLU A 215 10.14 -10.33 11.69
N LEU A 216 10.92 -10.09 10.64
CA LEU A 216 10.58 -9.07 9.64
C LEU A 216 9.36 -9.50 8.81
N ALA A 217 9.25 -10.79 8.46
CA ALA A 217 8.06 -11.33 7.82
C ALA A 217 6.81 -11.15 8.69
N GLN A 218 6.94 -11.27 10.02
CA GLN A 218 5.83 -10.98 10.95
C GLN A 218 5.41 -9.51 10.90
N LEU A 219 6.36 -8.57 10.89
CA LEU A 219 6.06 -7.14 10.72
C LEU A 219 5.46 -6.84 9.35
N ALA A 220 6.00 -7.42 8.29
CA ALA A 220 5.51 -7.24 6.93
C ALA A 220 4.05 -7.70 6.81
N ARG A 221 3.72 -8.90 7.32
CA ARG A 221 2.33 -9.38 7.34
C ARG A 221 1.39 -8.44 8.10
N LYS A 222 1.84 -7.82 9.19
CA LYS A 222 1.05 -6.87 9.98
C LYS A 222 0.72 -5.58 9.23
N TYR A 223 1.66 -5.06 8.43
CA TYR A 223 1.50 -3.76 7.76
C TYR A 223 1.03 -3.86 6.31
N LEU A 224 1.41 -4.90 5.58
CA LEU A 224 1.05 -5.08 4.17
C LEU A 224 -0.41 -5.54 3.99
N CYS A 225 -1.03 -6.14 5.01
CA CYS A 225 -2.43 -6.55 4.95
C CYS A 225 -3.42 -5.41 5.13
N ILE A 226 -2.95 -4.21 5.52
CA ILE A 226 -3.81 -3.06 5.74
C ILE A 226 -4.25 -2.51 4.37
N PRO A 227 -5.55 -2.36 4.10
CA PRO A 227 -6.02 -1.73 2.88
C PRO A 227 -5.73 -0.22 2.91
N ALA A 228 -5.42 0.36 1.74
CA ALA A 228 -5.18 1.79 1.61
C ALA A 228 -6.48 2.62 1.64
N THR A 229 -7.59 1.99 1.26
CA THR A 229 -8.89 2.65 1.06
C THR A 229 -10.03 1.82 1.66
N SER A 230 -11.17 2.46 1.91
CA SER A 230 -12.43 1.79 2.31
C SER A 230 -13.17 1.15 1.13
N VAL A 231 -12.69 1.32 -0.10
CA VAL A 231 -13.39 0.91 -1.33
C VAL A 231 -13.73 -0.59 -1.37
N PRO A 232 -12.85 -1.52 -0.94
CA PRO A 232 -13.23 -2.94 -0.88
C PRO A 232 -14.49 -3.20 -0.05
N SER A 233 -14.57 -2.59 1.13
CA SER A 233 -15.74 -2.67 2.00
C SER A 233 -16.97 -2.04 1.33
N GLU A 234 -16.82 -0.88 0.70
CA GLU A 234 -17.91 -0.19 -0.02
C GLU A 234 -18.48 -1.04 -1.17
N ARG A 235 -17.64 -1.80 -1.90
CA ARG A 235 -18.12 -2.73 -2.93
C ARG A 235 -18.94 -3.87 -2.31
N GLN A 236 -18.50 -4.41 -1.18
CA GLN A 236 -19.24 -5.44 -0.47
C GLN A 236 -20.61 -4.91 -0.02
N PHE A 237 -20.65 -3.69 0.54
CA PHE A 237 -21.91 -3.04 0.93
C PHE A 237 -22.79 -2.62 -0.26
N SER A 238 -22.20 -2.26 -1.40
CA SER A 238 -22.96 -1.96 -2.62
C SER A 238 -23.65 -3.21 -3.17
N LYS A 239 -22.95 -4.35 -3.18
CA LYS A 239 -23.54 -5.66 -3.49
C LYS A 239 -24.63 -6.03 -2.46
N ALA A 240 -24.39 -5.77 -1.17
CA ALA A 240 -25.38 -5.95 -0.11
C ALA A 240 -26.64 -5.12 -0.36
N GLY A 241 -26.48 -3.86 -0.78
CA GLY A 241 -27.57 -2.94 -1.10
C GLY A 241 -28.51 -3.48 -2.17
N LEU A 242 -27.98 -4.20 -3.16
CA LEU A 242 -28.78 -4.88 -4.18
C LEU A 242 -29.58 -6.07 -3.61
N ILE A 243 -29.06 -6.73 -2.58
CA ILE A 243 -29.71 -7.86 -1.89
C ILE A 243 -30.81 -7.36 -0.94
N THR A 244 -30.61 -6.20 -0.31
CA THR A 244 -31.54 -5.54 0.61
C THR A 244 -32.54 -4.61 -0.08
N ASN A 245 -32.48 -4.49 -1.42
CA ASN A 245 -33.31 -3.57 -2.18
C ASN A 245 -34.81 -3.91 -2.08
N ASP A 246 -35.69 -2.95 -2.37
CA ASP A 246 -37.13 -2.92 -2.00
C ASP A 246 -37.97 -4.17 -2.34
N ARG A 247 -37.51 -5.03 -3.25
CA ARG A 247 -38.17 -6.29 -3.62
C ARG A 247 -37.93 -7.43 -2.62
N ARG A 248 -36.98 -7.32 -1.67
CA ARG A 248 -36.63 -8.35 -0.66
C ARG A 248 -36.47 -7.77 0.76
N ASN A 249 -37.45 -6.98 1.20
CA ASN A 249 -37.47 -6.25 2.49
C ASN A 249 -37.65 -7.10 3.76
N ARG A 250 -37.22 -8.38 3.77
CA ARG A 250 -37.47 -9.29 4.91
C ARG A 250 -36.22 -9.97 5.47
N LEU A 251 -35.01 -9.57 5.07
CA LEU A 251 -33.81 -10.05 5.74
C LEU A 251 -33.62 -9.36 7.09
N LYS A 252 -33.50 -10.16 8.15
CA LYS A 252 -33.06 -9.66 9.46
C LYS A 252 -31.58 -9.25 9.36
N PRO A 253 -31.12 -8.22 10.11
CA PRO A 253 -29.72 -7.78 10.10
C PRO A 253 -28.71 -8.93 10.29
N LYS A 254 -28.95 -9.83 11.25
CA LYS A 254 -28.11 -11.01 11.50
C LYS A 254 -27.92 -11.91 10.27
N ASN A 255 -28.97 -12.09 9.47
CA ASN A 255 -28.91 -12.93 8.27
C ASN A 255 -28.15 -12.22 7.14
N LEU A 256 -28.24 -10.88 7.07
CA LEU A 256 -27.49 -10.08 6.12
C LEU A 256 -25.99 -10.15 6.45
N ASP A 257 -25.62 -10.02 7.72
CA ASP A 257 -24.22 -10.14 8.18
C ASP A 257 -23.63 -11.51 7.82
N MET A 258 -24.38 -12.60 8.08
CA MET A 258 -23.97 -13.95 7.70
C MET A 258 -23.80 -14.11 6.19
N LEU A 259 -24.71 -13.57 5.40
CA LEU A 259 -24.65 -13.65 3.94
C LEU A 259 -23.45 -12.86 3.40
N LEU A 260 -23.20 -11.67 3.95
CA LEU A 260 -22.04 -10.85 3.58
C LEU A 260 -20.73 -11.54 3.94
N PHE A 261 -20.65 -12.16 5.11
CA PHE A 261 -19.49 -12.93 5.54
C PHE A 261 -19.25 -14.12 4.61
N LEU A 262 -20.26 -14.96 4.36
CA LEU A 262 -20.14 -16.12 3.48
C LEU A 262 -19.72 -15.73 2.06
N ASN A 263 -20.29 -14.65 1.53
CA ASN A 263 -19.94 -14.14 0.20
C ASN A 263 -18.53 -13.52 0.13
N SER A 264 -17.90 -13.21 1.26
CA SER A 264 -16.50 -12.77 1.30
C SER A 264 -15.48 -13.91 1.45
N CYS A 265 -15.94 -15.11 1.84
CA CYS A 265 -15.09 -16.29 2.03
C CYS A 265 -15.12 -17.27 0.85
N LEU A 266 -16.12 -17.17 -0.02
CA LEU A 266 -16.29 -17.97 -1.24
C LEU A 266 -15.71 -17.25 -2.45
#